data_AF-A0AA38FDD4-F1
#
_entry.id   AF-A0AA38FDD4-F1
#
_cell.length_a   1.000
_cell.length_b   1.000
_cell.length_c   1.000
_cell.angle_alpha   90.00
_cell.angle_beta   90.00
_cell.angle_gamma   90.00
#
_symmetry.space_group_name_H-M   'P 1'
#
loop_
_entity.id
_entity.type
_entity.pdbx_description
1 polymer ?
#
loop_
_entity_poly.entity_id
_entity_poly.type
_entity_poly.pdbx_seq_one_letter_code
_entity_poly.pdbx_strand_id
1 'polypeptide(L)' 'LRAALATLGAYDIKQMLNNKYCSRIPVTVFSFASPRVGNLAFAKQVEEIGVKVLRLVNEADVVPKVPGVFLNENMGFLSK' A
#
# COMPACT_ATOMS: atom_id res chain seq x y z
N LEU A 1 4.41 -11.26 -2.06
CA LEU A 1 4.34 -11.58 -0.62
C LEU A 1 5.18 -10.65 0.24
N ARG A 2 6.51 -10.56 0.06
CA ARG A 2 7.36 -9.69 0.89
C ARG A 2 7.02 -8.19 0.79
N ALA A 3 6.73 -7.71 -0.41
CA ALA A 3 6.33 -6.33 -0.63
C ALA A 3 4.98 -5.97 0.02
N ALA A 4 4.04 -6.94 0.04
CA ALA A 4 2.78 -6.80 0.74
C ALA A 4 2.96 -6.67 2.27
N LEU A 5 3.83 -7.51 2.81
CA LEU A 5 4.21 -7.47 4.22
C LEU A 5 4.91 -6.16 4.60
N ALA A 6 5.72 -5.59 3.69
CA ALA A 6 6.38 -4.30 3.93
C ALA A 6 5.36 -3.17 4.12
N THR A 7 4.28 -3.13 3.33
CA THR A 7 3.20 -2.15 3.50
C THR A 7 2.48 -2.33 4.83
N LEU A 8 2.18 -3.56 5.24
CA LEU A 8 1.54 -3.84 6.53
C LEU A 8 2.45 -3.47 7.71
N GLY A 9 3.72 -3.88 7.66
CA GLY A 9 4.68 -3.54 8.70
C GLY A 9 4.91 -2.03 8.82
N ALA A 10 4.91 -1.29 7.71
CA ALA A 10 5.01 0.16 7.75
C ALA A 10 3.79 0.83 8.39
N TYR A 11 2.59 0.29 8.15
CA TYR A 11 1.37 0.73 8.82
C TYR A 11 1.48 0.54 10.35
N ASP A 12 1.90 -0.65 10.79
CA ASP A 12 2.06 -0.96 12.22
C ASP A 12 3.12 -0.07 12.87
N ILE A 13 4.28 0.09 12.23
CA ILE A 13 5.35 0.99 12.69
C ILE A 13 4.82 2.41 12.83
N LYS A 14 4.11 2.94 11.81
CA LYS A 14 3.59 4.31 11.86
C LYS A 14 2.53 4.49 12.95
N GLN A 15 1.64 3.51 13.15
CA GLN A 15 0.70 3.53 14.28
C GLN A 15 1.42 3.58 15.63
N MET A 16 2.43 2.73 15.83
CA MET A 16 3.21 2.73 17.07
C MET A 16 3.94 4.07 17.30
N LEU A 17 4.49 4.67 16.24
CA LEU A 17 5.18 5.97 16.31
C LEU A 17 4.22 7.12 16.66
N ASN A 18 3.03 7.13 16.06
CA ASN A 18 1.99 8.12 16.35
C ASN A 18 1.50 8.03 17.80
N ASN A 19 1.46 6.82 18.38
CA ASN A 19 0.96 6.60 19.74
C ASN A 19 2.01 6.88 20.84
N LYS A 20 3.30 6.58 20.60
CA LYS A 20 4.32 6.58 21.68
C LYS A 20 5.36 7.70 21.65
N TYR A 21 5.85 8.11 20.48
CA TYR A 21 7.16 8.81 20.42
C TYR A 21 7.11 10.17 19.72
N CYS A 22 6.47 10.28 18.54
CA CYS A 22 6.21 11.53 17.82
C CYS A 22 5.61 11.21 16.45
N SER A 23 4.55 11.92 16.05
CA SER A 23 3.93 11.77 14.73
C SER A 23 4.80 12.25 13.55
N ARG A 24 5.92 12.93 13.85
CA ARG A 24 6.75 13.64 12.88
C ARG A 24 7.77 12.78 12.13
N ILE A 25 7.98 11.53 12.55
CA ILE A 25 8.92 10.62 11.87
C ILE A 25 8.29 10.11 10.57
N PRO A 26 8.88 10.39 9.39
CA PRO A 26 8.36 9.92 8.12
C PRO A 26 8.63 8.41 7.95
N VAL A 27 7.62 7.67 7.48
CA VAL A 27 7.73 6.25 7.13
C VAL A 27 7.38 6.11 5.66
N THR A 28 8.30 5.54 4.88
CA THR A 28 8.15 5.39 3.43
C THR A 28 8.44 3.95 3.01
N VAL A 29 7.62 3.41 2.11
CA VAL A 29 7.75 2.06 1.56
C VAL A 29 7.99 2.13 0.06
N PHE A 30 9.06 1.49 -0.39
CA PHE A 30 9.33 1.23 -1.79
C PHE A 30 9.09 -0.26 -2.05
N SER A 31 8.11 -0.56 -2.90
CA SER A 31 7.63 -1.92 -3.12
C SER A 31 7.66 -2.27 -4.59
N PHE A 32 8.20 -3.44 -4.92
CA PHE A 32 8.34 -3.94 -6.28
C PHE A 32 7.44 -5.16 -6.47
N ALA A 33 6.74 -5.24 -7.61
CA ALA A 33 5.86 -6.36 -7.95
C ALA A 33 4.89 -6.71 -6.80
N SER A 34 4.47 -5.70 -6.02
CA SER A 34 3.64 -5.95 -4.85
C SER A 34 2.23 -6.28 -5.31
N PRO A 35 1.65 -7.43 -4.90
CA PRO A 35 0.21 -7.63 -5.05
C PRO A 35 -0.56 -6.59 -4.24
N ARG A 36 -1.84 -6.39 -4.57
CA ARG A 36 -2.70 -5.50 -3.77
C ARG A 36 -2.87 -6.10 -2.37
N VAL A 37 -2.92 -5.23 -1.36
CA VAL A 37 -3.05 -5.61 0.05
C VAL A 37 -4.15 -4.78 0.67
N GLY A 38 -5.04 -5.44 1.43
CA GLY A 38 -6.16 -4.80 2.08
C GLY A 38 -7.26 -4.38 1.09
N ASN A 39 -8.22 -3.61 1.62
CA ASN A 39 -9.33 -3.03 0.88
C ASN A 39 -9.10 -1.52 0.67
N LEU A 40 -10.06 -0.85 0.03
CA LEU A 40 -9.98 0.60 -0.19
C LEU A 40 -9.90 1.40 1.13
N ALA A 41 -10.59 0.94 2.18
CA ALA A 41 -10.54 1.58 3.49
C ALA A 41 -9.13 1.52 4.10
N PHE A 42 -8.47 0.37 4.00
CA PHE A 42 -7.07 0.22 4.44
C PHE A 42 -6.13 1.14 3.66
N ALA A 43 -6.29 1.23 2.34
CA ALA A 43 -5.47 2.14 1.53
C ALA A 43 -5.61 3.61 1.97
N LYS A 44 -6.84 4.06 2.24
CA LYS A 44 -7.10 5.41 2.78
C LYS A 44 -6.48 5.60 4.16
N GLN A 45 -6.63 4.64 5.06
CA GLN A 45 -6.04 4.70 6.39
C GLN A 45 -4.51 4.82 6.34
N VAL A 46 -3.84 4.05 5.49
CA VAL A 46 -2.38 4.10 5.30
C VAL A 46 -1.92 5.49 4.84
N GLU A 47 -2.69 6.12 3.94
CA GLU A 47 -2.42 7.49 3.47
C GLU A 47 -2.68 8.54 4.55
N GLU A 48 -3.79 8.42 5.28
CA GLU A 48 -4.19 9.33 6.37
C GLU A 48 -3.20 9.34 7.54
N ILE A 49 -2.68 8.17 7.94
CA ILE A 49 -1.66 8.10 8.99
C ILE A 49 -0.29 8.66 8.55
N GLY A 50 -0.15 9.00 7.26
CA GLY A 50 1.03 9.65 6.69
C GLY A 50 2.13 8.70 6.24
N VAL A 51 1.83 7.42 5.96
CA VAL A 51 2.79 6.53 5.31
C VAL A 51 2.85 6.84 3.82
N LYS A 52 4.06 7.01 3.29
CA LYS A 52 4.26 7.22 1.85
C LYS A 52 4.59 5.87 1.20
N VAL A 53 3.80 5.44 0.22
CA VAL A 53 4.02 4.16 -0.47
C VAL A 53 4.25 4.41 -1.95
N LEU A 54 5.43 4.02 -2.45
CA LEU A 54 5.72 3.94 -3.88
C LEU A 54 5.68 2.49 -4.32
N ARG A 55 4.78 2.19 -5.26
CA ARG A 55 4.65 0.87 -5.89
C ARG A 55 5.25 0.91 -7.30
N LEU A 56 6.31 0.15 -7.51
CA LEU A 56 6.90 -0.08 -8.82
C LEU A 56 6.23 -1.30 -9.45
N VAL A 57 5.55 -1.05 -10.56
CA VAL A 57 4.77 -2.03 -11.33
C VAL A 57 5.36 -2.10 -12.73
N ASN A 58 5.62 -3.31 -13.21
CA ASN A 58 5.94 -3.56 -14.60
C ASN A 58 4.64 -3.89 -15.36
N GLU A 59 4.47 -3.37 -16.57
CA GLU A 59 3.26 -3.56 -17.38
C GLU A 59 2.98 -5.03 -17.70
N ALA A 60 4.06 -5.77 -18.00
CA ALA A 60 4.04 -7.20 -18.27
C ALA A 60 3.87 -8.08 -17.01
N ASP A 61 3.87 -7.50 -15.82
CA ASP A 61 3.72 -8.23 -14.56
C ASP A 61 2.24 -8.34 -14.14
N VAL A 62 1.81 -9.58 -13.89
CA VAL A 62 0.45 -9.91 -13.45
C VAL A 62 0.29 -9.82 -11.93
N VAL A 63 1.39 -9.86 -11.17
CA VAL A 63 1.37 -9.90 -9.70
C VAL A 63 0.76 -8.63 -9.09
N PRO A 64 1.02 -7.40 -9.57
CA PRO A 64 0.39 -6.20 -9.01
C PRO A 64 -1.11 -6.08 -9.28
N LYS A 65 -1.64 -6.87 -10.21
CA LYS A 65 -3.05 -6.88 -10.62
C LYS A 65 -3.91 -7.80 -9.73
N VAL A 66 -3.31 -8.72 -8.98
CA VAL A 66 -4.04 -9.61 -8.06
C VAL A 66 -4.31 -8.95 -6.70
N PRO A 67 -5.46 -9.24 -6.06
CA PRO A 67 -6.52 -10.19 -6.45
C PRO A 67 -7.52 -9.63 -7.47
N GLY A 68 -7.42 -8.35 -7.85
CA GLY A 68 -8.39 -7.63 -8.69
C GLY A 68 -8.57 -8.10 -10.14
N VAL A 69 -7.86 -9.13 -10.61
CA VAL A 69 -8.19 -9.82 -11.87
C VAL A 69 -9.43 -10.73 -11.69
N PHE A 70 -9.73 -11.14 -10.45
CA PHE A 70 -10.86 -12.03 -10.11
C PHE A 70 -12.05 -11.30 -9.48
N LEU A 71 -11.88 -10.05 -9.05
CA LEU A 71 -12.95 -9.24 -8.46
C LEU A 71 -13.12 -7.98 -9.32
N ASN A 72 -14.23 -7.95 -10.07
CA ASN A 72 -14.67 -6.88 -10.95
C ASN A 72 -15.02 -5.60 -10.16
N GLU A 73 -14.03 -4.98 -9.52
CA GLU A 73 -14.14 -3.64 -8.96
C GLU A 73 -13.67 -2.66 -10.04
N ASN A 74 -14.63 -1.92 -10.61
CA ASN A 74 -14.44 -0.90 -11.64
C ASN A 74 -13.10 -0.16 -11.48
N MET A 75 -12.22 -0.33 -12.46
CA MET A 75 -10.95 0.39 -12.56
C MET A 75 -11.21 1.86 -12.92
N GLY A 76 -11.58 2.67 -11.92
CA GLY A 76 -11.68 4.13 -12.03
C GLY A 76 -10.34 4.87 -12.06
N PHE A 77 -9.21 4.19 -12.26
CA PHE A 77 -7.87 4.79 -12.18
C PHE A 77 -7.10 4.77 -13.52
N LEU A 78 -7.74 4.41 -14.64
CA LEU A 78 -7.16 4.52 -15.99
C LEU A 78 -7.97 5.45 -16.89
N SER A 79 -8.33 6.63 -16.37
CA SER A 79 -8.74 7.77 -17.21
C SER A 79 -8.12 9.06 -16.67
N LYS A 80 -6.81 9.17 -16.85
CA LYS A 80 -6.13 10.34 -17.43
C LYS A 80 -4.65 10.03 -17.66
#